data_AF-A0AAU7S458-F1
#
_entry.id   AF-A0AAU7S458-F1
#
_cell.length_a   1.000
_cell.length_b   1.000
_cell.length_c   1.000
_cell.angle_alpha   90.00
_cell.angle_beta   90.00
_cell.angle_gamma   90.00
#
_symmetry.space_group_name_H-M   'P 1'
#
loop_
_entity.id
_entity.type
_entity.pdbx_description
1 polymer ?
#
loop_
_entity_poly.entity_id
_entity_poly.type
_entity_poly.pdbx_seq_one_letter_code
_entity_poly.pdbx_strand_id
1 'polypeptide(L)'
;MNTVMDNTGEVLVDCQNVWKIFGARATAAVKAVSERGLSKKQVLQEFNCVVGVSDAHLQVRRGEIFCIMGLSGSGKSTLVRLLNRLIEPSLGRITIKGKEIARLNAAELRDMRARNIGMVFQSVALLPNRTVLENAAFGLEVRGVSKDERNKTARAALDKVGLSDWTSRYPSELSGGMQQRVGLARALAADPEIILMDEPFSALDPLIRRQLQDEFRELTKSLGKSAVFITHDLEEAIRIGDRIAIMKDGVIVQVGTAEEIVTKPADDYVADFVAGISRIHLVKAHSVMQSIAEYRSLQPQHDVDALLKTSPEADIGELIDLTMKSDRDAVAVVDNGSIVGVVTTRGLLRGVAGSPAQQQMPA
;
A
#
# COMPACT_ATOMS: atom_id res chain seq x y z
N MET A 1 24.69 -5.41 21.10
CA MET A 1 24.42 -6.16 19.86
C MET A 1 23.09 -6.87 20.05
N ASN A 2 21.99 -6.19 19.72
CA ASN A 2 20.67 -6.82 19.74
C ASN A 2 20.38 -7.33 18.34
N THR A 3 20.32 -8.65 18.22
CA THR A 3 19.85 -9.39 17.07
C THR A 3 18.43 -8.93 16.77
N VAL A 4 18.27 -8.15 15.68
CA VAL A 4 16.98 -7.91 15.07
C VAL A 4 16.52 -9.27 14.56
N MET A 5 15.68 -9.95 15.35
CA MET A 5 14.96 -11.11 14.84
C MET A 5 14.15 -10.64 13.65
N ASP A 6 14.40 -11.26 12.51
CA ASP A 6 13.71 -11.04 11.24
C ASP A 6 12.23 -11.45 11.39
N ASN A 7 11.43 -10.54 11.95
CA ASN A 7 10.01 -10.75 12.27
C ASN A 7 9.10 -10.32 11.09
N THR A 8 9.58 -10.45 9.86
CA THR A 8 8.92 -10.04 8.60
C THR A 8 7.55 -10.72 8.37
N GLY A 9 7.21 -11.74 9.16
CA GLY A 9 5.89 -12.40 9.15
C GLY A 9 4.88 -11.91 10.20
N GLU A 10 5.26 -11.04 11.15
CA GLU A 10 4.35 -10.59 12.21
C GLU A 10 3.21 -9.74 11.64
N VAL A 11 1.96 -10.15 11.86
CA VAL A 11 0.76 -9.40 11.44
C VAL A 11 0.44 -8.33 12.48
N LEU A 12 0.54 -7.06 12.09
CA LEU A 12 0.23 -5.91 12.95
C LEU A 12 -1.23 -5.46 12.84
N VAL A 13 -1.83 -5.62 11.66
CA VAL A 13 -3.25 -5.33 11.41
C VAL A 13 -3.87 -6.56 10.81
N ASP A 14 -4.95 -7.06 11.40
CA ASP A 14 -5.72 -8.18 10.88
C ASP A 14 -7.21 -7.83 10.91
N CYS A 15 -7.83 -7.84 9.74
CA CYS A 15 -9.26 -7.66 9.55
C CYS A 15 -9.87 -8.98 9.08
N GLN A 16 -10.92 -9.41 9.77
CA GLN A 16 -11.65 -10.64 9.45
C GLN A 16 -13.13 -10.32 9.29
N ASN A 17 -13.65 -10.51 8.07
CA ASN A 17 -15.06 -10.31 7.71
C ASN A 17 -15.60 -8.96 8.19
N VAL A 18 -14.86 -7.88 7.94
CA VAL A 18 -15.22 -6.53 8.44
C VAL A 18 -16.28 -5.91 7.54
N TRP A 19 -17.36 -5.41 8.16
CA TRP A 19 -18.40 -4.66 7.46
C TRP A 19 -18.61 -3.29 8.06
N LYS A 20 -19.08 -2.36 7.23
CA LYS A 20 -19.68 -1.12 7.68
C LYS A 20 -20.93 -0.79 6.87
N ILE A 21 -22.07 -0.72 7.57
CA ILE A 21 -23.36 -0.31 7.03
C ILE A 21 -23.78 0.99 7.71
N PHE A 22 -24.15 1.99 6.91
CA PHE A 22 -24.65 3.29 7.33
C PHE A 22 -26.17 3.38 7.13
N GLY A 23 -26.86 4.09 8.02
CA GLY A 23 -28.29 4.34 7.92
C GLY A 23 -29.03 4.02 9.22
N ALA A 24 -30.26 4.54 9.35
CA ALA A 24 -31.06 4.40 10.57
C ALA A 24 -31.43 2.93 10.88
N ARG A 25 -31.56 2.09 9.84
CA ARG A 25 -31.89 0.66 9.96
C ARG A 25 -30.67 -0.26 9.86
N ALA A 26 -29.46 0.27 10.11
CA ALA A 26 -28.21 -0.48 9.94
C ALA A 26 -28.19 -1.79 10.74
N THR A 27 -28.66 -1.81 11.99
CA THR A 27 -28.71 -3.04 12.81
C THR A 27 -29.58 -4.13 12.18
N ALA A 28 -30.74 -3.77 11.63
CA ALA A 28 -31.62 -4.73 10.95
C ALA A 28 -30.99 -5.21 9.63
N ALA A 29 -30.37 -4.30 8.87
CA ALA A 29 -29.64 -4.62 7.66
C ALA A 29 -28.47 -5.59 7.93
N VAL A 30 -27.71 -5.36 9.01
CA VAL A 30 -26.62 -6.23 9.46
C VAL A 30 -27.13 -7.66 9.71
N LYS A 31 -28.22 -7.80 10.48
CA LYS A 31 -28.83 -9.11 10.74
C LYS A 31 -29.25 -9.80 9.43
N ALA A 32 -29.90 -9.06 8.53
CA ALA A 32 -30.33 -9.58 7.24
C ALA A 32 -29.15 -9.99 6.34
N VAL A 33 -28.04 -9.24 6.35
CA VAL A 33 -26.81 -9.62 5.64
C VAL A 33 -26.24 -10.93 6.20
N SER A 34 -26.15 -11.07 7.52
CA SER A 34 -25.61 -12.28 8.15
C SER A 34 -26.49 -13.52 7.93
N GLU A 35 -27.81 -13.37 7.92
CA GLU A 35 -28.76 -14.49 7.80
C GLU A 35 -29.09 -14.86 6.35
N ARG A 36 -29.17 -13.87 5.45
CA ARG A 36 -29.66 -14.04 4.06
C ARG A 36 -28.60 -13.80 3.00
N GLY A 37 -27.40 -13.33 3.36
CA GLY A 37 -26.33 -13.03 2.39
C GLY A 37 -26.68 -11.89 1.44
N LEU A 38 -27.33 -10.83 1.92
CA LEU A 38 -27.79 -9.72 1.07
C LEU A 38 -26.64 -8.96 0.41
N SER A 39 -26.80 -8.67 -0.88
CA SER A 39 -25.93 -7.77 -1.62
C SER A 39 -26.11 -6.30 -1.21
N LYS A 40 -25.12 -5.46 -1.52
CA LYS A 40 -25.17 -4.00 -1.32
C LYS A 40 -26.43 -3.35 -1.91
N LYS A 41 -26.86 -3.78 -3.10
CA LYS A 41 -28.07 -3.25 -3.76
C LYS A 41 -29.33 -3.62 -2.99
N GLN A 42 -29.44 -4.86 -2.50
CA GLN A 42 -30.57 -5.30 -1.68
C GLN A 42 -30.61 -4.58 -0.33
N VAL A 43 -29.46 -4.35 0.31
CA VAL A 43 -29.40 -3.58 1.56
C VAL A 43 -29.91 -2.14 1.36
N LEU A 44 -29.56 -1.51 0.24
CA LEU A 44 -30.09 -0.18 -0.09
C LEU A 44 -31.60 -0.22 -0.35
N GLN A 45 -32.09 -1.17 -1.15
CA GLN A 45 -33.51 -1.25 -1.51
C GLN A 45 -34.41 -1.63 -0.33
N GLU A 46 -34.04 -2.64 0.47
CA GLU A 46 -34.86 -3.13 1.57
C GLU A 46 -34.75 -2.25 2.82
N PHE A 47 -33.54 -1.76 3.13
CA PHE A 47 -33.23 -1.08 4.39
C PHE A 47 -32.98 0.42 4.25
N ASN A 48 -32.87 0.96 3.03
CA ASN A 48 -32.40 2.33 2.76
C ASN A 48 -31.07 2.62 3.49
N CYS A 49 -30.18 1.62 3.48
CA CYS A 49 -28.89 1.66 4.15
C CYS A 49 -27.76 1.57 3.12
N VAL A 50 -26.66 2.28 3.36
CA VAL A 50 -25.51 2.33 2.46
C VAL A 50 -24.41 1.43 3.02
N VAL A 51 -23.97 0.44 2.24
CA VAL A 51 -22.81 -0.39 2.58
C VAL A 51 -21.53 0.33 2.17
N GLY A 52 -20.71 0.70 3.15
CA GLY A 52 -19.42 1.37 2.93
C GLY A 52 -18.24 0.41 2.86
N VAL A 53 -18.31 -0.71 3.59
CA VAL A 53 -17.34 -1.82 3.53
C VAL A 53 -18.11 -3.13 3.68
N SER A 54 -17.74 -4.14 2.91
CA SER A 54 -18.42 -5.43 2.81
C SER A 54 -17.38 -6.55 2.80
N ASP A 55 -17.46 -7.44 3.80
CA ASP A 55 -16.65 -8.66 3.91
C ASP A 55 -15.15 -8.42 3.68
N ALA A 56 -14.61 -7.38 4.31
CA ALA A 56 -13.19 -7.04 4.13
C ALA A 56 -12.30 -7.96 4.97
N HIS A 57 -11.40 -8.66 4.28
CA HIS A 57 -10.28 -9.41 4.87
C HIS A 57 -8.96 -8.79 4.41
N LEU A 58 -8.12 -8.39 5.36
CA LEU A 58 -6.79 -7.86 5.03
C LEU A 58 -5.82 -8.10 6.19
N GLN A 59 -4.56 -8.26 5.84
CA GLN A 59 -3.45 -8.39 6.79
C GLN A 59 -2.30 -7.49 6.38
N VAL A 60 -1.81 -6.71 7.34
CA VAL A 60 -0.64 -5.83 7.19
C VAL A 60 0.43 -6.31 8.14
N ARG A 61 1.61 -6.61 7.58
CA ARG A 61 2.75 -7.16 8.29
C ARG A 61 3.68 -6.06 8.79
N ARG A 62 4.54 -6.40 9.74
CA ARG A 62 5.59 -5.51 10.25
C ARG A 62 6.53 -5.10 9.11
N GLY A 63 6.81 -3.80 8.98
CA GLY A 63 7.69 -3.25 7.94
C GLY A 63 7.05 -3.11 6.56
N GLU A 64 5.80 -3.53 6.38
CA GLU A 64 5.08 -3.51 5.10
C GLU A 64 4.38 -2.16 4.88
N ILE A 65 4.49 -1.62 3.66
CA ILE A 65 3.61 -0.57 3.14
C ILE A 65 2.49 -1.26 2.35
N PHE A 66 1.30 -1.32 2.94
CA PHE A 66 0.11 -1.91 2.34
C PHE A 66 -0.77 -0.82 1.73
N CYS A 67 -0.82 -0.78 0.40
CA CYS A 67 -1.61 0.20 -0.34
C CYS A 67 -3.06 -0.26 -0.52
N ILE A 68 -4.03 0.62 -0.29
CA ILE A 68 -5.45 0.40 -0.60
C ILE A 68 -5.86 1.35 -1.71
N MET A 69 -6.34 0.75 -2.79
CA MET A 69 -6.64 1.42 -4.05
C MET A 69 -8.09 1.27 -4.46
N GLY A 70 -8.54 2.12 -5.37
CA GLY A 70 -9.87 2.05 -5.97
C GLY A 70 -10.47 3.42 -6.22
N LEU A 71 -11.60 3.45 -6.93
CA LEU A 71 -12.29 4.68 -7.29
C LEU A 71 -12.86 5.43 -6.06
N SER A 72 -13.23 6.69 -6.26
CA SER A 72 -13.98 7.45 -5.25
C SER A 72 -15.26 6.71 -4.87
N GLY A 73 -15.60 6.69 -3.57
CA GLY A 73 -16.75 5.96 -3.06
C GLY A 73 -16.59 4.44 -2.93
N SER A 74 -15.43 3.86 -3.24
CA SER A 74 -15.20 2.42 -3.08
C SER A 74 -15.07 1.94 -1.64
N GLY A 75 -15.01 2.86 -0.66
CA GLY A 75 -14.98 2.54 0.79
C GLY A 75 -13.63 2.67 1.48
N LYS A 76 -12.55 3.03 0.75
CA LYS A 76 -11.15 3.04 1.25
C LYS A 76 -10.99 3.82 2.56
N SER A 77 -11.40 5.08 2.56
CA SER A 77 -11.31 5.95 3.73
C SER A 77 -12.18 5.46 4.89
N THR A 78 -13.29 4.78 4.59
CA THR A 78 -14.11 4.12 5.63
C THR A 78 -13.31 2.99 6.26
N LEU A 79 -12.68 2.13 5.47
CA LEU A 79 -11.86 1.01 5.95
C LEU A 79 -10.73 1.49 6.86
N VAL A 80 -9.95 2.50 6.46
CA VAL A 80 -8.89 3.06 7.33
C VAL A 80 -9.44 3.67 8.63
N ARG A 81 -10.61 4.31 8.58
CA ARG A 81 -11.27 4.83 9.80
C ARG A 81 -11.77 3.70 10.71
N LEU A 82 -12.13 2.53 10.17
CA LEU A 82 -12.43 1.34 10.96
C LEU A 82 -11.17 0.81 11.66
N LEU A 83 -10.01 0.78 10.98
CA LEU A 83 -8.73 0.36 11.57
C LEU A 83 -8.35 1.18 12.80
N ASN A 84 -8.58 2.50 12.74
CA ASN A 84 -8.34 3.42 13.85
C ASN A 84 -9.53 3.52 14.83
N ARG A 85 -10.60 2.76 14.61
CA ARG A 85 -11.89 2.83 15.34
C ARG A 85 -12.41 4.27 15.50
N LEU A 86 -12.23 5.10 14.48
CA LEU A 86 -12.91 6.40 14.37
C LEU A 86 -14.38 6.23 13.97
N ILE A 87 -14.66 5.12 13.31
CA ILE A 87 -16.00 4.63 12.99
C ILE A 87 -16.07 3.20 13.55
N GLU A 88 -17.19 2.85 14.20
CA GLU A 88 -17.39 1.49 14.69
C GLU A 88 -17.74 0.54 13.53
N PRO A 89 -17.12 -0.66 13.45
CA PRO A 89 -17.50 -1.68 12.50
C PRO A 89 -18.93 -2.16 12.81
N SER A 90 -19.67 -2.49 11.75
CA SER A 90 -21.01 -3.08 11.86
C SER A 90 -20.95 -4.59 12.13
N LEU A 91 -19.97 -5.27 11.55
CA LEU A 91 -19.65 -6.68 11.75
C LEU A 91 -18.15 -6.90 11.61
N GLY A 92 -17.71 -8.08 12.04
CA GLY A 92 -16.35 -8.55 11.87
C GLY A 92 -15.44 -8.23 13.04
N ARG A 93 -14.18 -8.60 12.87
CA ARG A 93 -13.13 -8.42 13.88
C ARG A 93 -11.98 -7.64 13.27
N ILE A 94 -11.47 -6.68 14.02
CA ILE A 94 -10.23 -5.98 13.70
C ILE A 94 -9.29 -6.14 14.89
N THR A 95 -8.09 -6.64 14.65
CA THR A 95 -7.03 -6.69 15.66
C THR A 95 -5.86 -5.82 15.23
N ILE A 96 -5.32 -5.07 16.19
CA ILE A 96 -4.12 -4.25 16.03
C ILE A 96 -3.11 -4.75 17.05
N LYS A 97 -1.95 -5.22 16.58
CA LYS A 97 -0.91 -5.85 17.41
C LYS A 97 -1.47 -6.95 18.32
N GLY A 98 -2.30 -7.82 17.74
CA GLY A 98 -2.98 -8.92 18.46
C GLY A 98 -4.10 -8.49 19.41
N LYS A 99 -4.39 -7.19 19.57
CA LYS A 99 -5.48 -6.69 20.42
C LYS A 99 -6.72 -6.38 19.60
N GLU A 100 -7.85 -6.98 19.95
CA GLU A 100 -9.13 -6.70 19.31
C GLU A 100 -9.63 -5.29 19.69
N ILE A 101 -9.63 -4.37 18.73
CA ILE A 101 -9.88 -2.94 19.01
C ILE A 101 -11.31 -2.67 19.49
N ALA A 102 -12.27 -3.51 19.11
CA ALA A 102 -13.67 -3.39 19.53
C ALA A 102 -13.86 -3.63 21.04
N ARG A 103 -12.96 -4.41 21.66
CA ARG A 103 -13.03 -4.74 23.10
C ARG A 103 -12.36 -3.72 24.00
N LEU A 104 -11.58 -2.80 23.43
CA LEU A 104 -10.90 -1.76 24.19
C LEU A 104 -11.92 -0.75 24.73
N ASN A 105 -11.76 -0.38 26.00
CA ASN A 105 -12.49 0.74 26.57
C ASN A 105 -11.94 2.08 26.03
N ALA A 106 -12.58 3.19 26.37
CA ALA A 106 -12.20 4.51 25.86
C ALA A 106 -10.78 4.95 26.24
N ALA A 107 -10.28 4.57 27.42
CA ALA A 107 -8.93 4.90 27.87
C ALA A 107 -7.88 4.05 27.14
N GLU A 108 -8.12 2.74 27.05
CA GLU A 108 -7.25 1.81 26.32
C GLU A 108 -7.16 2.16 24.82
N LEU A 109 -8.29 2.53 24.20
CA LEU A 109 -8.32 2.95 22.81
C LEU A 109 -7.55 4.27 22.59
N ARG A 110 -7.56 5.20 23.56
CA ARG A 110 -6.74 6.40 23.49
C ARG A 110 -5.25 6.08 23.59
N ASP A 111 -4.85 5.18 24.50
CA ASP A 111 -3.46 4.75 24.64
C ASP A 111 -2.95 4.00 23.40
N MET A 112 -3.77 3.08 22.86
CA MET A 112 -3.53 2.36 21.62
C MET A 112 -3.21 3.33 20.47
N ARG A 113 -4.04 4.36 20.29
CA ARG A 113 -3.86 5.41 19.28
C ARG A 113 -2.63 6.27 19.54
N ALA A 114 -2.47 6.79 20.76
CA ALA A 114 -1.39 7.70 21.09
C ALA A 114 0.00 7.08 20.93
N ARG A 115 0.14 5.77 21.16
CA ARG A 115 1.45 5.09 21.13
C ARG A 115 1.72 4.30 19.86
N ASN A 116 0.71 3.76 19.20
CA ASN A 116 0.93 2.75 18.15
C ASN A 116 0.39 3.15 16.78
N ILE A 117 -0.54 4.12 16.69
CA ILE A 117 -1.21 4.47 15.43
C ILE A 117 -1.02 5.95 15.13
N GLY A 118 -0.26 6.27 14.08
CA GLY A 118 -0.25 7.58 13.46
C GLY A 118 -1.32 7.66 12.37
N MET A 119 -1.98 8.81 12.22
CA MET A 119 -2.94 9.01 11.14
C MET A 119 -2.68 10.32 10.40
N VAL A 120 -2.59 10.25 9.08
CA VAL A 120 -2.56 11.37 8.15
C VAL A 120 -3.89 11.39 7.39
N PHE A 121 -4.59 12.51 7.47
CA PHE A 121 -5.93 12.68 6.88
C PHE A 121 -5.83 13.32 5.48
N GLN A 122 -6.82 13.02 4.64
CA GLN A 122 -6.97 13.61 3.30
C GLN A 122 -7.14 15.13 3.38
N SER A 123 -8.11 15.59 4.18
CA SER A 123 -8.24 16.99 4.53
C SER A 123 -7.29 17.32 5.67
N VAL A 124 -6.67 18.49 5.58
CA VAL A 124 -5.75 18.99 6.59
C VAL A 124 -6.48 19.06 7.94
N ALA A 125 -6.09 18.19 8.86
CA ALA A 125 -6.61 18.13 10.22
C ALA A 125 -5.62 18.76 11.21
N LEU A 126 -5.23 20.02 10.98
CA LEU A 126 -4.35 20.79 11.86
C LEU A 126 -5.18 21.61 12.85
N LEU A 127 -4.63 21.83 14.04
CA LEU A 127 -5.20 22.69 15.06
C LEU A 127 -4.91 24.15 14.67
N PRO A 128 -5.94 24.96 14.33
CA PRO A 128 -5.73 26.29 13.74
C PRO A 128 -5.18 27.30 14.73
N ASN A 129 -5.44 27.09 16.02
CA ASN A 129 -4.98 27.93 17.13
C ASN A 129 -3.61 27.51 17.68
N ARG A 130 -2.89 26.64 16.97
CA ARG A 130 -1.55 26.17 17.35
C ARG A 130 -0.57 26.41 16.21
N THR A 131 0.67 26.67 16.55
CA THR A 131 1.76 26.81 15.59
C THR A 131 2.06 25.48 14.88
N VAL A 132 2.84 25.53 13.81
CA VAL A 132 3.36 24.34 13.11
C VAL A 132 4.11 23.41 14.05
N LEU A 133 4.98 23.96 14.91
CA LEU A 133 5.73 23.17 15.88
C LEU A 133 4.81 22.45 16.87
N GLU A 134 3.82 23.16 17.40
CA GLU A 134 2.86 22.60 18.36
C GLU A 134 1.93 21.56 17.73
N ASN A 135 1.57 21.74 16.46
CA ASN A 135 0.85 20.73 15.70
C ASN A 135 1.69 19.46 15.53
N ALA A 136 2.96 19.59 15.13
CA ALA A 136 3.86 18.45 14.99
C ALA A 136 4.14 17.75 16.33
N ALA A 137 4.26 18.50 17.43
CA ALA A 137 4.50 17.97 18.77
C ALA A 137 3.24 17.38 19.46
N PHE A 138 2.04 17.56 18.90
CA PHE A 138 0.77 17.27 19.58
C PHE A 138 0.65 15.83 20.06
N GLY A 139 1.07 14.84 19.27
CA GLY A 139 1.01 13.42 19.68
C GLY A 139 1.86 13.12 20.92
N LEU A 140 3.03 13.75 21.03
CA LEU A 140 3.93 13.62 22.16
C LEU A 140 3.41 14.38 23.39
N GLU A 141 2.75 15.53 23.20
CA GLU A 141 2.04 16.24 24.27
C GLU A 141 0.95 15.36 24.91
N VAL A 142 0.13 14.69 24.09
CA VAL A 142 -0.92 13.79 24.58
C VAL A 142 -0.35 12.59 25.35
N ARG A 143 0.87 12.16 25.00
CA ARG A 143 1.62 11.11 25.72
C ARG A 143 2.29 11.60 27.01
N GLY A 144 2.23 12.90 27.33
CA GLY A 144 2.87 13.47 28.52
C GLY A 144 4.38 13.68 28.39
N VAL A 145 4.93 13.70 27.17
CA VAL A 145 6.36 13.99 26.93
C VAL A 145 6.66 15.45 27.29
N SER A 146 7.83 15.69 27.90
CA SER A 146 8.25 17.03 28.31
C SER A 146 8.29 18.00 27.12
N LYS A 147 8.05 19.29 27.39
CA LYS A 147 7.98 20.32 26.35
C LYS A 147 9.27 20.43 25.53
N ASP A 148 10.43 20.31 26.17
CA ASP A 148 11.72 20.42 25.50
C ASP A 148 11.97 19.21 24.60
N GLU A 149 11.73 18.00 25.10
CA GLU A 149 11.91 16.76 24.34
C GLU A 149 10.94 16.69 23.16
N ARG A 150 9.65 16.96 23.37
CA ARG A 150 8.67 16.92 22.28
C ARG A 150 8.94 17.98 21.20
N ASN A 151 9.40 19.17 21.59
CA ASN A 151 9.75 20.21 20.63
C ASN A 151 11.01 19.84 19.84
N LYS A 152 12.00 19.19 20.47
CA LYS A 152 13.18 18.68 19.78
C LYS A 152 12.81 17.64 18.72
N THR A 153 11.99 16.65 19.08
CA THR A 153 11.53 15.61 18.15
C THR A 153 10.67 16.20 17.02
N ALA A 154 9.75 17.11 17.35
CA ALA A 154 8.91 17.77 16.36
C ALA A 154 9.71 18.62 15.37
N ARG A 155 10.76 19.33 15.82
CA ARG A 155 11.67 20.07 14.93
C ARG A 155 12.40 19.14 13.97
N ALA A 156 12.93 18.02 14.46
CA ALA A 156 13.60 17.04 13.60
C ALA A 156 12.64 16.43 12.54
N ALA A 157 11.37 16.18 12.90
CA ALA A 157 10.37 15.72 11.94
C ALA A 157 9.99 16.80 10.92
N LEU A 158 9.89 18.06 11.34
CA LEU A 158 9.62 19.20 10.45
C LEU A 158 10.78 19.47 9.48
N ASP A 159 12.01 19.24 9.92
CA ASP A 159 13.20 19.36 9.08
C ASP A 159 13.21 18.35 7.94
N LYS A 160 12.87 17.10 8.25
CA LYS A 160 12.73 16.04 7.24
C LYS A 160 11.72 16.36 6.15
N VAL A 161 10.67 17.11 6.46
CA VAL A 161 9.64 17.51 5.46
C VAL A 161 9.88 18.93 4.89
N GLY A 162 11.04 19.53 5.16
CA GLY A 162 11.43 20.84 4.63
C GLY A 162 10.60 22.01 5.18
N LEU A 163 10.25 21.98 6.47
CA LEU A 163 9.46 23.02 7.16
C LEU A 163 10.16 23.65 8.38
N SER A 164 11.49 23.55 8.46
CA SER A 164 12.31 24.10 9.57
C SER A 164 12.06 25.59 9.83
N ASP A 165 11.92 26.39 8.77
CA ASP A 165 11.73 27.84 8.87
C ASP A 165 10.30 28.26 9.24
N TRP A 166 9.36 27.32 9.24
CA TRP A 166 7.92 27.59 9.41
C TRP A 166 7.40 27.23 10.81
N THR A 167 8.29 26.79 11.71
CA THR A 167 7.95 26.25 13.03
C THR A 167 7.05 27.16 13.88
N SER A 168 7.23 28.49 13.80
CA SER A 168 6.46 29.47 14.58
C SER A 168 5.19 29.99 13.89
N ARG A 169 4.93 29.57 12.64
CA ARG A 169 3.77 30.01 11.85
C ARG A 169 2.52 29.23 12.23
N TYR A 170 1.37 29.79 11.93
CA TYR A 170 0.07 29.13 12.08
C TYR A 170 -0.36 28.44 10.77
N PRO A 171 -1.20 27.40 10.81
CA PRO A 171 -1.68 26.69 9.63
C PRO A 171 -2.30 27.62 8.56
N SER A 172 -2.98 28.68 8.97
CA SER A 172 -3.58 29.67 8.06
C SER A 172 -2.57 30.47 7.24
N GLU A 173 -1.30 30.51 7.64
CA GLU A 173 -0.20 31.18 6.93
C GLU A 173 0.50 30.25 5.92
N LEU A 174 0.04 29.01 5.79
CA LEU A 174 0.66 27.98 4.97
C LEU A 174 -0.18 27.63 3.74
N SER A 175 0.47 27.22 2.65
CA SER A 175 -0.22 26.59 1.52
C SER A 175 -0.79 25.22 1.90
N GLY A 176 -1.79 24.73 1.16
CA GLY A 176 -2.39 23.41 1.41
C GLY A 176 -1.38 22.26 1.44
N GLY A 177 -0.39 22.30 0.54
CA GLY A 177 0.67 21.28 0.53
C GLY A 177 1.63 21.38 1.72
N MET A 178 1.93 22.59 2.19
CA MET A 178 2.70 22.77 3.44
C MET A 178 1.90 22.25 4.64
N GLN A 179 0.60 22.51 4.69
CA GLN A 179 -0.26 21.99 5.75
C GLN A 179 -0.32 20.44 5.77
N GLN A 180 -0.37 19.78 4.60
CA GLN A 180 -0.26 18.32 4.51
C GLN A 180 1.09 17.82 5.05
N ARG A 181 2.19 18.48 4.71
CA ARG A 181 3.53 18.17 5.24
C ARG A 181 3.62 18.32 6.76
N VAL A 182 2.95 19.30 7.37
CA VAL A 182 2.83 19.37 8.84
C VAL A 182 2.07 18.17 9.41
N GLY A 183 1.00 17.73 8.74
CA GLY A 183 0.26 16.52 9.11
C GLY A 183 1.12 15.26 9.07
N LEU A 184 1.97 15.12 8.05
CA LEU A 184 2.96 14.05 7.93
C LEU A 184 4.00 14.13 9.05
N ALA A 185 4.60 15.31 9.26
CA ALA A 185 5.58 15.52 10.34
C ALA A 185 4.99 15.18 11.72
N ARG A 186 3.72 15.50 11.96
CA ARG A 186 3.01 15.12 13.20
C ARG A 186 2.92 13.61 13.38
N ALA A 187 2.58 12.87 12.31
CA ALA A 187 2.52 11.42 12.36
C ALA A 187 3.91 10.80 12.58
N LEU A 188 4.95 11.34 11.93
CA LEU A 188 6.33 10.89 12.09
C LEU A 188 6.90 11.21 13.48
N ALA A 189 6.64 12.40 14.03
CA ALA A 189 7.12 12.82 15.34
C ALA A 189 6.55 11.96 16.49
N ALA A 190 5.33 11.43 16.32
CA ALA A 190 4.73 10.54 17.31
C ALA A 190 5.40 9.15 17.37
N ASP A 191 6.22 8.82 16.36
CA ASP A 191 6.93 7.54 16.20
C ASP A 191 6.05 6.29 16.40
N PRO A 192 4.87 6.20 15.75
CA PRO A 192 3.98 5.06 15.89
C PRO A 192 4.58 3.80 15.26
N GLU A 193 4.01 2.63 15.53
CA GLU A 193 4.35 1.39 14.82
C GLU A 193 3.59 1.23 13.50
N ILE A 194 2.37 1.78 13.43
CA ILE A 194 1.50 1.73 12.26
C ILE A 194 1.14 3.15 11.86
N ILE A 195 1.35 3.50 10.59
CA ILE A 195 0.97 4.79 10.03
C ILE A 195 -0.18 4.57 9.05
N LEU A 196 -1.33 5.17 9.33
CA LEU A 196 -2.51 5.15 8.47
C LEU A 196 -2.55 6.44 7.66
N MET A 197 -2.64 6.35 6.34
CA MET A 197 -2.65 7.51 5.45
C MET A 197 -3.86 7.45 4.51
N ASP A 198 -4.65 8.52 4.53
CA ASP A 198 -5.82 8.69 3.68
C ASP A 198 -5.50 9.75 2.60
N GLU A 199 -5.02 9.34 1.42
CA GLU A 199 -4.64 10.21 0.28
C GLU A 199 -3.72 11.41 0.67
N PRO A 200 -2.60 11.15 1.36
CA PRO A 200 -1.79 12.20 2.01
C PRO A 200 -1.08 13.14 1.03
N PHE A 201 -0.90 12.72 -0.23
CA PHE A 201 -0.15 13.45 -1.24
C PHE A 201 -1.01 14.00 -2.40
N SER A 202 -2.33 13.84 -2.30
CA SER A 202 -3.29 14.20 -3.34
C SER A 202 -3.31 15.69 -3.69
N ALA A 203 -3.02 16.57 -2.74
CA ALA A 203 -3.02 18.03 -2.93
C ALA A 203 -1.63 18.61 -3.24
N LEU A 204 -0.63 17.76 -3.45
CA LEU A 204 0.75 18.15 -3.73
C LEU A 204 1.04 18.21 -5.22
N ASP A 205 1.93 19.13 -5.60
CA ASP A 205 2.49 19.19 -6.94
C ASP A 205 3.30 17.93 -7.28
N PRO A 206 3.44 17.54 -8.56
CA PRO A 206 4.04 16.26 -8.93
C PRO A 206 5.50 16.06 -8.48
N LEU A 207 6.31 17.12 -8.42
CA LEU A 207 7.71 17.02 -8.04
C LEU A 207 7.85 16.79 -6.53
N ILE A 208 7.19 17.61 -5.72
CA ILE A 208 7.20 17.47 -4.26
C ILE A 208 6.51 16.17 -3.84
N ARG A 209 5.42 15.79 -4.51
CA ARG A 209 4.76 14.49 -4.31
C ARG A 209 5.77 13.35 -4.44
N ARG A 210 6.54 13.33 -5.53
CA ARG A 210 7.51 12.27 -5.77
C ARG A 210 8.61 12.25 -4.71
N GLN A 211 9.15 13.41 -4.36
CA GLN A 211 10.18 13.52 -3.33
C GLN A 211 9.68 12.97 -1.98
N LEU A 212 8.50 13.41 -1.52
CA LEU A 212 7.95 12.96 -0.24
C LEU A 212 7.57 11.48 -0.22
N GLN A 213 7.14 10.91 -1.36
CA GLN A 213 6.90 9.48 -1.48
C GLN A 213 8.20 8.68 -1.27
N ASP A 214 9.32 9.12 -1.84
CA ASP A 214 10.62 8.47 -1.67
C ASP A 214 11.09 8.57 -0.23
N GLU A 215 11.06 9.78 0.34
CA GLU A 215 11.41 10.02 1.74
C GLU A 215 10.53 9.20 2.68
N PHE A 216 9.21 9.11 2.41
CA PHE A 216 8.30 8.31 3.22
C PHE A 216 8.62 6.81 3.15
N ARG A 217 8.91 6.30 1.95
CA ARG A 217 9.29 4.90 1.75
C ARG A 217 10.60 4.58 2.49
N GLU A 218 11.61 5.43 2.35
CA GLU A 218 12.89 5.30 3.05
C GLU A 218 12.73 5.38 4.57
N LEU A 219 11.95 6.33 5.07
CA LEU A 219 11.67 6.47 6.50
C LEU A 219 10.95 5.24 7.05
N THR A 220 9.94 4.75 6.35
CA THR A 220 9.18 3.58 6.78
C THR A 220 10.05 2.33 6.83
N LYS A 221 10.89 2.12 5.80
CA LYS A 221 11.82 0.98 5.72
C LYS A 221 12.95 1.06 6.76
N SER A 222 13.62 2.22 6.87
CA SER A 222 14.74 2.39 7.81
C SER A 222 14.33 2.28 9.28
N LEU A 223 13.09 2.68 9.61
CA LEU A 223 12.55 2.62 10.96
C LEU A 223 11.76 1.34 11.26
N GLY A 224 11.62 0.43 10.28
CA GLY A 224 10.86 -0.81 10.43
C GLY A 224 9.38 -0.58 10.78
N LYS A 225 8.80 0.52 10.31
CA LYS A 225 7.39 0.87 10.55
C LYS A 225 6.50 0.22 9.50
N SER A 226 5.24 0.02 9.82
CA SER A 226 4.23 -0.42 8.85
C SER A 226 3.33 0.73 8.46
N ALA A 227 2.82 0.69 7.24
CA ALA A 227 1.89 1.70 6.75
C ALA A 227 0.68 1.08 6.06
N VAL A 228 -0.48 1.70 6.25
CA VAL A 228 -1.66 1.49 5.40
C VAL A 228 -1.89 2.77 4.62
N PHE A 229 -1.71 2.69 3.31
CA PHE A 229 -1.66 3.86 2.45
C PHE A 229 -2.82 3.85 1.46
N ILE A 230 -3.74 4.80 1.55
CA ILE A 230 -4.83 4.94 0.58
C ILE A 230 -4.41 5.88 -0.53
N THR A 231 -4.63 5.44 -1.77
CA THR A 231 -4.55 6.30 -2.96
C THR A 231 -5.56 5.91 -4.03
N HIS A 232 -5.80 6.83 -4.94
CA HIS A 232 -6.51 6.58 -6.20
C HIS A 232 -5.55 6.46 -7.39
N ASP A 233 -4.25 6.72 -7.20
CA ASP A 233 -3.21 6.69 -8.23
C ASP A 233 -2.41 5.38 -8.15
N LEU A 234 -2.41 4.62 -9.24
CA LEU A 234 -1.78 3.30 -9.30
C LEU A 234 -0.26 3.41 -9.39
N GLU A 235 0.27 4.44 -10.05
CA GLU A 235 1.73 4.67 -10.10
C GLU A 235 2.26 4.95 -8.70
N GLU A 236 1.52 5.71 -7.90
CA GLU A 236 1.85 5.95 -6.50
C GLU A 236 1.88 4.64 -5.70
N ALA A 237 0.83 3.83 -5.77
CA ALA A 237 0.77 2.56 -5.04
C ALA A 237 1.90 1.60 -5.43
N ILE A 238 2.24 1.54 -6.72
CA ILE A 238 3.36 0.74 -7.25
C ILE A 238 4.71 1.24 -6.74
N ARG A 239 4.87 2.56 -6.64
CA ARG A 239 6.15 3.18 -6.27
C ARG A 239 6.51 2.98 -4.81
N ILE A 240 5.52 3.09 -3.91
CA ILE A 240 5.76 3.01 -2.46
C ILE A 240 5.33 1.70 -1.82
N GLY A 241 4.32 1.02 -2.37
CA GLY A 241 3.69 -0.15 -1.75
C GLY A 241 4.46 -1.44 -1.96
N ASP A 242 4.50 -2.28 -0.93
CA ASP A 242 4.97 -3.66 -1.05
C ASP A 242 3.83 -4.58 -1.52
N ARG A 243 2.59 -4.32 -1.05
CA ARG A 243 1.36 -5.00 -1.50
C ARG A 243 0.25 -3.98 -1.73
N ILE A 244 -0.62 -4.29 -2.68
CA ILE A 244 -1.72 -3.45 -3.11
C ILE A 244 -3.02 -4.24 -2.98
N ALA A 245 -4.03 -3.64 -2.35
CA ALA A 245 -5.40 -4.11 -2.32
C ALA A 245 -6.26 -3.21 -3.21
N ILE A 246 -6.90 -3.77 -4.23
CA ILE A 246 -7.85 -3.06 -5.08
C ILE A 246 -9.26 -3.23 -4.49
N MET A 247 -9.93 -2.12 -4.24
CA MET A 247 -11.25 -2.07 -3.63
C MET A 247 -12.28 -1.49 -4.59
N LYS A 248 -13.43 -2.17 -4.71
CA LYS A 248 -14.57 -1.78 -5.52
C LYS A 248 -15.84 -1.95 -4.71
N ASP A 249 -16.68 -0.91 -4.69
CA ASP A 249 -18.01 -0.96 -4.07
C ASP A 249 -18.07 -1.40 -2.60
N GLY A 250 -16.97 -1.28 -1.84
CA GLY A 250 -16.85 -1.69 -0.45
C GLY A 250 -16.18 -3.06 -0.27
N VAL A 251 -15.88 -3.77 -1.35
CA VAL A 251 -15.27 -5.11 -1.35
C VAL A 251 -13.83 -5.01 -1.80
N ILE A 252 -12.94 -5.78 -1.16
CA ILE A 252 -11.57 -5.99 -1.63
C ILE A 252 -11.62 -7.04 -2.73
N VAL A 253 -11.29 -6.64 -3.96
CA VAL A 253 -11.38 -7.47 -5.17
C VAL A 253 -10.13 -8.32 -5.34
N GLN A 254 -8.96 -7.72 -5.15
CA GLN A 254 -7.67 -8.41 -5.29
C GLN A 254 -6.66 -7.82 -4.32
N VAL A 255 -5.80 -8.66 -3.77
CA VAL A 255 -4.62 -8.27 -3.01
C VAL A 255 -3.42 -8.98 -3.59
N GLY A 256 -2.34 -8.25 -3.89
CA GLY A 256 -1.12 -8.83 -4.44
C GLY A 256 0.03 -7.82 -4.49
N THR A 257 1.18 -8.26 -4.99
CA THR A 257 2.28 -7.36 -5.35
C THR A 257 1.90 -6.52 -6.57
N ALA A 258 2.62 -5.42 -6.81
CA ALA A 258 2.45 -4.62 -8.03
C ALA A 258 2.54 -5.48 -9.31
N GLU A 259 3.45 -6.45 -9.35
CA GLU A 259 3.60 -7.37 -10.47
C GLU A 259 2.38 -8.29 -10.62
N GLU A 260 1.89 -8.89 -9.54
CA GLU A 260 0.71 -9.77 -9.58
C GLU A 260 -0.55 -9.03 -10.05
N ILE A 261 -0.75 -7.80 -9.57
CA ILE A 261 -1.88 -6.95 -9.97
C ILE A 261 -1.86 -6.66 -11.48
N VAL A 262 -0.68 -6.38 -12.05
CA VAL A 262 -0.54 -6.01 -13.47
C VAL A 262 -0.51 -7.23 -14.40
N THR A 263 0.10 -8.33 -13.96
CA THR A 263 0.29 -9.53 -14.80
C THR A 263 -0.85 -10.53 -14.69
N LYS A 264 -1.56 -10.56 -13.56
CA LYS A 264 -2.63 -11.51 -13.24
C LYS A 264 -3.83 -10.76 -12.61
N PRO A 265 -4.50 -9.87 -13.35
CA PRO A 265 -5.69 -9.19 -12.85
C PRO A 265 -6.79 -10.22 -12.54
N ALA A 266 -7.46 -10.05 -11.40
CA ALA A 266 -8.48 -11.00 -10.92
C ALA A 266 -9.79 -10.95 -11.70
N ASP A 267 -10.15 -9.77 -12.23
CA ASP A 267 -11.34 -9.55 -13.04
C ASP A 267 -11.12 -8.42 -14.08
N ASP A 268 -12.11 -8.21 -14.95
CA ASP A 268 -12.07 -7.16 -15.98
C ASP A 268 -11.90 -5.76 -15.38
N TYR A 269 -12.44 -5.53 -14.19
CA TYR A 269 -12.30 -4.23 -13.53
C TYR A 269 -10.85 -3.98 -13.10
N VAL A 270 -10.15 -4.97 -12.56
CA VAL A 270 -8.72 -4.84 -12.26
C VAL A 270 -7.92 -4.70 -13.56
N ALA A 271 -8.26 -5.46 -14.60
CA ALA A 271 -7.59 -5.38 -15.90
C ALA A 271 -7.69 -3.97 -16.52
N ASP A 272 -8.89 -3.38 -16.50
CA ASP A 272 -9.12 -1.99 -16.94
C ASP A 272 -8.33 -1.00 -16.10
N PHE A 273 -8.24 -1.22 -14.79
CA PHE A 273 -7.54 -0.34 -13.86
C PHE A 273 -6.03 -0.29 -14.10
N VAL A 274 -5.43 -1.40 -14.55
CA VAL A 274 -3.98 -1.51 -14.79
C VAL A 274 -3.59 -1.29 -16.26
N ALA A 275 -4.54 -1.12 -17.17
CA ALA A 275 -4.31 -1.09 -18.62
C ALA A 275 -3.32 0.01 -19.07
N GLY A 276 -3.25 1.14 -18.36
CA GLY A 276 -2.37 2.26 -18.66
C GLY A 276 -0.96 2.20 -18.05
N ILE A 277 -0.64 1.16 -17.28
CA ILE A 277 0.63 1.07 -16.55
C ILE A 277 1.73 0.48 -17.42
N SER A 278 2.88 1.14 -17.41
CA SER A 278 4.10 0.61 -18.03
C SER A 278 4.56 -0.66 -17.32
N ARG A 279 4.67 -1.75 -18.08
CA ARG A 279 5.13 -3.06 -17.60
C ARG A 279 6.64 -3.18 -17.52
N ILE A 280 7.39 -2.22 -18.08
CA ILE A 280 8.84 -2.29 -18.30
C ILE A 280 9.61 -2.50 -16.99
N HIS A 281 9.22 -1.80 -15.92
CA HIS A 281 9.90 -1.86 -14.62
C HIS A 281 9.24 -2.82 -13.61
N LEU A 282 8.13 -3.45 -14.00
CA LEU A 282 7.31 -4.27 -13.10
C LEU A 282 7.42 -5.75 -13.39
N VAL A 283 7.46 -6.10 -14.68
CA VAL A 283 7.57 -7.49 -15.09
C VAL A 283 9.02 -7.92 -14.99
N LYS A 284 9.25 -8.99 -14.25
CA LYS A 284 10.58 -9.54 -14.01
C LYS A 284 10.91 -10.70 -14.93
N ALA A 285 12.20 -11.01 -15.07
CA ALA A 285 12.70 -12.09 -15.90
C ALA A 285 12.02 -13.43 -15.60
N HIS A 286 11.79 -13.74 -14.31
CA HIS A 286 11.11 -14.96 -13.90
C HIS A 286 9.67 -15.10 -14.44
N SER A 287 9.00 -13.99 -14.74
CA SER A 287 7.61 -13.98 -15.22
C SER A 287 7.47 -14.12 -16.74
N VAL A 288 8.56 -13.91 -17.49
CA VAL A 288 8.57 -13.96 -18.96
C VAL A 288 9.53 -15.01 -19.53
N MET A 289 10.31 -15.67 -18.68
CA MET A 289 11.21 -16.75 -19.10
C MET A 289 10.42 -18.00 -19.53
N GLN A 290 10.99 -18.74 -20.48
CA GLN A 290 10.54 -20.07 -20.85
C GLN A 290 11.52 -21.12 -20.34
N SER A 291 11.09 -22.37 -20.30
CA SER A 291 11.93 -23.48 -19.86
C SER A 291 13.12 -23.70 -20.82
N ILE A 292 14.23 -24.22 -20.29
CA ILE A 292 15.41 -24.57 -21.10
C ILE A 292 15.06 -25.63 -22.16
N ALA A 293 14.18 -26.58 -21.82
CA ALA A 293 13.73 -27.62 -22.74
C ALA A 293 12.96 -27.03 -23.93
N GLU A 294 12.04 -26.09 -23.67
CA GLU A 294 11.27 -25.38 -24.70
C GLU A 294 12.17 -24.50 -25.58
N TYR A 295 13.16 -23.82 -24.99
CA TYR A 295 14.13 -23.06 -25.77
C TYR A 295 14.98 -23.98 -26.67
N ARG A 296 15.51 -25.08 -26.15
CA ARG A 296 16.33 -26.03 -26.91
C ARG A 296 15.55 -26.72 -28.03
N SER A 297 14.25 -26.97 -27.86
CA SER A 297 13.43 -27.57 -28.93
C SER A 297 13.25 -26.62 -30.11
N LEU A 298 13.10 -25.32 -29.84
CA LEU A 298 12.96 -24.27 -30.85
C LEU A 298 14.31 -23.84 -31.46
N GLN A 299 15.39 -23.97 -30.69
CA GLN A 299 16.73 -23.46 -31.02
C GLN A 299 17.83 -24.50 -30.67
N PRO A 300 17.84 -25.69 -31.30
CA PRO A 300 18.70 -26.80 -30.90
C PRO A 300 20.20 -26.56 -31.12
N GLN A 301 20.57 -25.58 -31.96
CA GLN A 301 21.97 -25.24 -32.25
C GLN A 301 22.55 -24.21 -31.28
N HIS A 302 21.73 -23.63 -30.39
CA HIS A 302 22.17 -22.60 -29.48
C HIS A 302 22.63 -23.18 -28.14
N ASP A 303 23.89 -22.92 -27.79
CA ASP A 303 24.41 -23.21 -26.47
C ASP A 303 23.88 -22.19 -25.45
N VAL A 304 23.11 -22.69 -24.49
CA VAL A 304 22.47 -21.90 -23.42
C VAL A 304 23.51 -21.35 -22.45
N ASP A 305 24.61 -22.08 -22.23
CA ASP A 305 25.68 -21.66 -21.30
C ASP A 305 26.48 -20.46 -21.82
N ALA A 306 26.45 -20.24 -23.14
CA ALA A 306 27.09 -19.12 -23.83
C ALA A 306 26.21 -17.85 -23.92
N LEU A 307 24.96 -17.89 -23.43
CA LEU A 307 24.11 -16.70 -23.38
C LEU A 307 24.58 -15.74 -22.29
N LEU A 308 24.32 -14.44 -22.49
CA LEU A 308 24.44 -13.47 -21.40
C LEU A 308 23.52 -13.88 -20.25
N LYS A 309 23.99 -13.65 -19.02
CA LYS A 309 23.34 -14.10 -17.79
C LYS A 309 22.69 -12.92 -17.09
N THR A 310 21.52 -13.15 -16.51
CA THR A 310 20.78 -12.18 -15.71
C THR A 310 20.15 -12.84 -14.49
N SER A 311 19.69 -12.02 -13.54
CA SER A 311 18.99 -12.49 -12.34
C SER A 311 17.49 -12.68 -12.62
N PRO A 312 16.78 -13.49 -11.82
CA PRO A 312 15.32 -13.62 -11.92
C PRO A 312 14.58 -12.29 -11.72
N GLU A 313 15.17 -11.37 -10.95
CA GLU A 313 14.62 -10.07 -10.53
C GLU A 313 14.90 -8.93 -11.53
N ALA A 314 15.64 -9.22 -12.61
CA ALA A 314 15.90 -8.25 -13.66
C ALA A 314 14.59 -7.82 -14.34
N ASP A 315 14.40 -6.52 -14.51
CA ASP A 315 13.21 -5.98 -15.17
C ASP A 315 13.34 -6.03 -16.70
N ILE A 316 12.25 -5.77 -17.42
CA ILE A 316 12.26 -5.77 -18.89
C ILE A 316 13.26 -4.75 -19.45
N GLY A 317 13.45 -3.59 -18.80
CA GLY A 317 14.42 -2.59 -19.23
C GLY A 317 15.84 -3.14 -19.26
N GLU A 318 16.26 -3.77 -18.16
CA GLU A 318 17.56 -4.45 -18.06
C GLU A 318 17.69 -5.58 -19.10
N LEU A 319 16.62 -6.36 -19.31
CA LEU A 319 16.61 -7.44 -20.29
C LEU A 319 16.73 -6.91 -21.73
N ILE A 320 16.13 -5.76 -22.06
CA ILE A 320 16.31 -5.08 -23.35
C ILE A 320 17.77 -4.70 -23.53
N ASP A 321 18.37 -4.04 -22.53
CA ASP A 321 19.77 -3.61 -22.59
C ASP A 321 20.74 -4.79 -22.74
N LEU A 322 20.48 -5.91 -22.04
CA LEU A 322 21.26 -7.14 -22.17
C LEU A 322 21.09 -7.78 -23.55
N THR A 323 19.87 -7.83 -24.06
CA THR A 323 19.58 -8.39 -25.39
C THR A 323 20.25 -7.55 -26.48
N MET A 324 20.25 -6.22 -26.36
CA MET A 324 20.92 -5.31 -27.32
C MET A 324 22.44 -5.43 -27.31
N LYS A 325 23.05 -5.86 -26.19
CA LYS A 325 24.51 -6.10 -26.08
C LYS A 325 24.91 -7.52 -26.49
N SER A 326 23.93 -8.40 -26.68
CA SER A 326 24.13 -9.78 -27.07
C SER A 326 24.08 -9.90 -28.59
N ASP A 327 24.96 -10.72 -29.17
CA ASP A 327 24.85 -11.14 -30.58
C ASP A 327 23.69 -12.13 -30.81
N ARG A 328 22.95 -12.47 -29.74
CA ARG A 328 21.87 -13.48 -29.71
C ARG A 328 20.59 -12.89 -29.13
N ASP A 329 19.46 -13.27 -29.73
CA ASP A 329 18.08 -12.90 -29.33
C ASP A 329 17.58 -13.63 -28.05
N ALA A 330 18.48 -13.89 -27.10
CA ALA A 330 18.16 -14.58 -25.85
C ALA A 330 19.12 -14.26 -24.70
N VAL A 331 18.60 -14.29 -23.48
CA VAL A 331 19.33 -14.09 -22.22
C VAL A 331 19.00 -15.25 -21.26
N ALA A 332 20.01 -15.84 -20.64
CA ALA A 332 19.84 -16.90 -19.65
C ALA A 332 19.57 -16.33 -18.25
N VAL A 333 18.52 -16.81 -17.60
CA VAL A 333 18.18 -16.46 -16.22
C VAL A 333 18.87 -17.42 -15.27
N VAL A 334 19.68 -16.89 -14.35
CA VAL A 334 20.47 -17.68 -13.40
C VAL A 334 19.99 -17.41 -11.99
N ASP A 335 19.60 -18.47 -11.29
CA ASP A 335 19.30 -18.43 -9.86
C ASP A 335 20.22 -19.40 -9.12
N ASN A 336 20.78 -18.96 -7.99
CA ASN A 336 21.70 -19.76 -7.16
C ASN A 336 22.81 -20.49 -7.96
N GLY A 337 23.35 -19.84 -8.99
CA GLY A 337 24.43 -20.37 -9.84
C GLY A 337 24.00 -21.37 -10.92
N SER A 338 22.71 -21.69 -11.02
CA SER A 338 22.15 -22.58 -12.05
C SER A 338 21.26 -21.80 -13.02
N ILE A 339 21.28 -22.16 -14.31
CA ILE A 339 20.36 -21.59 -15.28
C ILE A 339 18.97 -22.18 -15.02
N VAL A 340 17.99 -21.33 -14.73
CA VAL A 340 16.61 -21.73 -14.42
C VAL A 340 15.65 -21.49 -15.58
N GLY A 341 16.03 -20.64 -16.53
CA GLY A 341 15.21 -20.36 -17.70
C GLY A 341 15.92 -19.49 -18.72
N VAL A 342 15.24 -19.21 -19.83
CA VAL A 342 15.74 -18.35 -20.89
C VAL A 342 14.67 -17.32 -21.25
N VAL A 343 15.04 -16.05 -21.34
CA VAL A 343 14.18 -14.99 -21.89
C VAL A 343 14.59 -14.76 -23.34
N THR A 344 13.63 -14.82 -24.26
CA THR A 344 13.85 -14.52 -25.69
C THR A 344 13.29 -13.14 -26.03
N THR A 345 13.73 -12.55 -27.13
CA THR A 345 13.15 -11.29 -27.66
C THR A 345 11.62 -11.37 -27.78
N ARG A 346 11.08 -12.52 -28.20
CA ARG A 346 9.62 -12.73 -28.28
C ARG A 346 8.95 -12.80 -26.90
N GLY A 347 9.57 -13.46 -25.93
CA GLY A 347 9.09 -13.48 -24.54
C GLY A 347 9.09 -12.08 -23.93
N LEU A 348 10.14 -11.31 -24.20
CA LEU A 348 10.28 -9.92 -23.78
C LEU A 348 9.20 -9.02 -24.40
N LEU A 349 8.99 -9.10 -25.72
CA LEU A 349 7.92 -8.36 -26.41
C LEU A 349 6.53 -8.71 -25.89
N ARG A 350 6.28 -9.99 -25.54
CA ARG A 350 5.02 -10.41 -24.89
C ARG A 350 4.87 -9.77 -23.51
N GLY A 351 5.95 -9.71 -22.73
CA GLY A 351 5.98 -9.02 -21.44
C GLY A 351 5.63 -7.54 -21.55
N VAL A 352 6.21 -6.84 -22.54
CA VAL A 352 5.90 -5.43 -22.84
C VAL A 352 4.45 -5.27 -23.28
N ALA A 353 3.99 -6.11 -24.21
CA ALA A 353 2.62 -6.05 -24.74
C ALA A 353 1.54 -6.50 -23.73
N GLY A 354 1.93 -7.11 -22.61
CA GLY A 354 1.00 -7.61 -21.61
C GLY A 354 0.16 -8.80 -22.07
N SER A 355 0.59 -9.51 -23.11
CA SER A 355 -0.11 -10.70 -23.60
C SER A 355 0.29 -11.91 -22.75
N PRO A 356 -0.65 -12.68 -22.19
CA PRO A 356 -0.31 -13.88 -21.44
C PRO A 356 0.51 -14.83 -22.33
N ALA A 357 1.54 -15.46 -21.75
CA ALA A 357 2.16 -16.61 -22.39
C ALA A 357 1.04 -17.62 -22.64
N GLN A 358 0.79 -17.98 -23.90
CA GLN A 358 -0.13 -19.06 -24.22
C GLN A 358 0.32 -20.29 -23.44
N GLN A 359 -0.37 -20.61 -22.35
CA GLN A 359 -0.39 -21.95 -21.83
C GLN A 359 -0.97 -22.78 -22.96
N GLN A 360 -0.12 -23.58 -23.60
CA GLN A 360 -0.57 -24.60 -24.53
C GLN A 360 -1.59 -25.45 -23.78
N MET A 361 -2.87 -25.32 -24.13
CA MET A 361 -3.86 -26.31 -23.74
C MET A 361 -3.39 -27.65 -24.30
N PRO A 362 -3.24 -28.70 -23.48
CA PRO A 362 -3.08 -30.03 -24.04
C PRO A 362 -4.34 -30.33 -24.86
N ALA A 363 -4.11 -30.82 -26.08
CA ALA A 363 -5.15 -31.20 -27.03
C ALA A 363 -6.03 -32.34 -26.49
#